data_AF-A0A0C9U3Z6-F1
#
_entry.id   AF-A0A0C9U3Z6-F1
#
_cell.length_a   1.000
_cell.length_b   1.000
_cell.length_c   1.000
_cell.angle_alpha   90.00
_cell.angle_beta   90.00
_cell.angle_gamma   90.00
#
_symmetry.space_group_name_H-M   'P 1'
#
loop_
_entity.id
_entity.type
_entity.pdbx_description
1 polymer ?
#
loop_
_entity_poly.entity_id
_entity_poly.type
_entity_poly.pdbx_seq_one_letter_code
_entity_poly.pdbx_strand_id
1 'polypeptide(L)'
;MHHLAVPPAAVDRHLGRVENLEGPTLVFSLTLLPYWLLWTEGSMTLEQCLFIVKHTKDRLVAHAKSPQAFTEEILNQYIESMPADDEEEDSGSGDIGIIERAIEMVASIHVEAHRGQDAIYQMCGVFPEWQASNEVCQLMKLVISLLEDILCLAMLGASALAEAHFLGELMFQRNK
;
A
#
# COMPACT_ATOMS: atom_id res chain seq x y z
N MET A 1 25.38 2.10 -62.11
CA MET A 1 24.49 1.29 -62.97
C MET A 1 25.22 0.00 -63.35
N HIS A 2 24.88 -1.13 -62.72
CA HIS A 2 24.73 -2.44 -63.34
C HIS A 2 24.14 -3.42 -62.33
N HIS A 3 23.30 -4.31 -62.86
CA HIS A 3 22.27 -5.14 -62.26
C HIS A 3 22.74 -6.30 -61.35
N LEU A 4 21.85 -6.61 -60.37
CA LEU A 4 21.29 -7.91 -59.95
C LEU A 4 22.20 -9.15 -59.80
N ALA A 5 22.14 -9.78 -58.62
CA ALA A 5 21.67 -11.17 -58.47
C ALA A 5 21.49 -11.58 -56.99
N VAL A 6 20.35 -12.22 -56.73
CA VAL A 6 19.88 -13.01 -55.57
C VAL A 6 19.17 -14.23 -56.22
N PRO A 7 18.88 -15.44 -55.65
CA PRO A 7 19.24 -16.20 -54.41
C PRO A 7 19.78 -17.64 -54.83
N PRO A 8 19.64 -18.83 -54.14
CA PRO A 8 18.85 -19.18 -52.94
C PRO A 8 19.34 -20.26 -51.94
N ALA A 9 18.61 -20.25 -50.80
CA ALA A 9 18.12 -21.36 -49.97
C ALA A 9 19.09 -22.39 -49.33
N ALA A 10 19.06 -22.44 -48.00
CA ALA A 10 18.92 -23.70 -47.27
C ALA A 10 18.07 -23.47 -46.02
N VAL A 11 16.80 -23.84 -46.14
CA VAL A 11 15.89 -24.12 -45.03
C VAL A 11 16.32 -25.45 -44.46
N ASP A 12 16.62 -25.53 -43.17
CA ASP A 12 16.48 -26.78 -42.46
C ASP A 12 15.68 -26.57 -41.17
N ARG A 13 14.47 -27.11 -41.22
CA ARG A 13 13.58 -27.31 -40.09
C ARG A 13 13.98 -28.61 -39.44
N HIS A 14 14.39 -28.58 -38.18
CA HIS A 14 14.08 -29.70 -37.30
C HIS A 14 13.40 -29.20 -36.03
N LEU A 15 12.10 -29.45 -35.99
CA LEU A 15 11.27 -29.51 -34.81
C LEU A 15 11.93 -30.43 -33.77
N GLY A 16 12.03 -29.93 -32.54
CA GLY A 16 12.39 -30.71 -31.36
C GLY A 16 11.75 -30.10 -30.12
N ARG A 17 10.43 -30.28 -29.99
CA ARG A 17 9.73 -30.59 -28.74
C ARG A 17 9.97 -29.66 -27.54
N VAL A 18 9.12 -28.63 -27.41
CA VAL A 18 8.87 -27.95 -26.13
C VAL A 18 7.83 -28.78 -25.38
N GLU A 19 8.29 -29.59 -24.42
CA GLU A 19 7.41 -30.21 -23.44
C GLU A 19 7.14 -29.22 -22.31
N ASN A 20 5.84 -29.08 -22.03
CA ASN A 20 5.25 -28.30 -20.97
C ASN A 20 5.89 -28.61 -19.61
N LEU A 21 6.30 -27.57 -18.90
CA LEU A 21 6.31 -27.56 -17.45
C LEU A 21 5.41 -26.41 -17.00
N GLU A 22 4.21 -26.81 -16.62
CA GLU A 22 3.23 -26.02 -15.88
C GLU A 22 3.87 -25.53 -14.58
N GLY A 23 3.96 -24.21 -14.44
CA GLY A 23 4.14 -23.53 -13.17
C GLY A 23 3.23 -22.31 -13.20
N PRO A 24 2.31 -22.13 -12.23
CA PRO A 24 1.44 -20.97 -12.21
C PRO A 24 2.27 -19.75 -11.86
N THR A 25 2.74 -19.05 -12.90
CA THR A 25 3.11 -17.65 -12.76
C THR A 25 1.78 -16.94 -12.56
N LEU A 26 1.42 -16.64 -11.30
CA LEU A 26 0.33 -15.72 -10.99
C LEU A 26 0.75 -14.33 -11.48
N VAL A 27 0.60 -14.14 -12.79
CA VAL A 27 0.58 -12.83 -13.42
C VAL A 27 -0.72 -12.19 -12.95
N PHE A 28 -0.67 -11.43 -11.86
CA PHE A 28 -1.69 -10.43 -11.54
C PHE A 28 -1.62 -9.32 -12.59
N SER A 29 -1.98 -9.64 -13.83
CA SER A 29 -2.36 -8.66 -14.83
C SER A 29 -3.80 -8.28 -14.55
N LEU A 30 -4.01 -7.48 -13.50
CA LEU A 30 -5.19 -6.63 -13.41
C LEU A 30 -5.04 -5.59 -14.52
N THR A 31 -5.68 -5.91 -15.63
CA THR A 31 -5.91 -5.04 -16.78
C THR A 31 -6.17 -3.61 -16.33
N LEU A 32 -5.29 -2.72 -16.78
CA LEU A 32 -5.48 -1.28 -16.91
C LEU A 32 -6.76 -1.02 -17.72
N LEU A 33 -7.91 -1.10 -17.05
CA LEU A 33 -9.04 -0.30 -17.47
C LEU A 33 -8.68 1.16 -17.14
N PRO A 34 -8.77 2.09 -18.10
CA PRO A 34 -8.66 3.51 -17.77
C PRO A 34 -9.72 3.82 -16.73
N TYR A 35 -9.31 4.23 -15.53
CA TYR A 35 -10.19 4.59 -14.40
C TYR A 35 -11.29 5.62 -14.78
N TRP A 36 -11.08 6.34 -15.89
CA TRP A 36 -11.98 7.34 -16.45
C TRP A 36 -13.22 6.77 -17.16
N LEU A 37 -13.26 5.47 -17.50
CA LEU A 37 -14.39 4.86 -18.23
C LEU A 37 -15.52 4.32 -17.32
N LEU A 38 -15.38 4.42 -16.00
CA LEU A 38 -16.41 4.00 -15.03
C LEU A 38 -17.18 5.19 -14.41
N TRP A 39 -17.20 6.37 -15.02
CA TRP A 39 -17.80 7.54 -14.38
C TRP A 39 -18.59 8.42 -15.34
N THR A 40 -19.84 8.03 -15.55
CA THR A 40 -20.92 8.96 -15.90
C THR A 40 -22.02 8.82 -14.86
N GLU A 41 -22.44 9.97 -14.32
CA GLU A 41 -23.69 10.29 -13.60
C GLU A 41 -23.57 10.59 -12.10
N GLY A 42 -23.47 11.90 -11.82
CA GLY A 42 -23.55 12.54 -10.50
C GLY A 42 -22.40 13.50 -10.28
N SER A 43 -22.48 14.75 -10.76
CA SER A 43 -21.47 15.76 -10.42
C SER A 43 -21.48 16.01 -8.91
N MET A 44 -20.46 15.53 -8.19
CA MET A 44 -20.29 15.87 -6.78
C MET A 44 -20.12 17.39 -6.64
N THR A 45 -20.75 17.97 -5.61
CA THR A 45 -20.54 19.38 -5.26
C THR A 45 -19.31 19.55 -4.38
N LEU A 46 -18.74 20.75 -4.34
CA LEU A 46 -17.62 21.07 -3.44
C LEU A 46 -17.94 20.75 -1.97
N GLU A 47 -19.16 21.04 -1.52
CA GLU A 47 -19.63 20.72 -0.18
C GLU A 47 -19.61 19.21 0.11
N GLN A 48 -20.04 18.39 -0.85
CA GLN A 48 -20.00 16.92 -0.73
C GLN A 48 -18.56 16.40 -0.67
N CYS A 49 -17.65 16.94 -1.48
CA CYS A 49 -16.25 16.52 -1.44
C CYS A 49 -15.57 16.91 -0.12
N LEU A 50 -15.81 18.13 0.36
CA LEU A 50 -15.34 18.59 1.67
C LEU A 50 -15.89 17.73 2.80
N PHE A 51 -17.17 17.33 2.71
CA PHE A 51 -17.78 16.40 3.67
C PHE A 51 -17.06 15.05 3.67
N ILE A 52 -16.74 14.46 2.52
CA ILE A 52 -16.01 13.18 2.41
C ILE A 52 -14.64 13.29 3.07
N VAL A 53 -13.86 14.34 2.74
CA VAL A 53 -12.53 14.57 3.31
C VAL A 53 -12.61 14.75 4.82
N LYS A 54 -13.56 15.54 5.31
CA LYS A 54 -13.76 15.74 6.74
C LYS A 54 -14.17 14.44 7.43
N HIS A 55 -15.14 13.73 6.89
CA HIS A 55 -15.64 12.48 7.46
C HIS A 55 -14.55 11.40 7.53
N THR A 56 -13.73 11.28 6.49
CA THR A 56 -12.60 10.34 6.47
C THR A 56 -11.49 10.73 7.44
N LYS A 57 -11.19 12.03 7.56
CA LYS A 57 -10.32 12.55 8.63
C LYS A 57 -10.86 12.20 10.01
N ASP A 58 -12.14 12.46 10.27
CA ASP A 58 -12.76 12.23 11.57
C ASP A 58 -12.76 10.73 11.93
N ARG A 59 -12.98 9.84 10.94
CA ARG A 59 -12.79 8.39 11.08
C ARG A 59 -11.35 8.06 11.49
N LEU A 60 -10.35 8.60 10.80
CA LEU A 60 -8.94 8.36 11.14
C LEU A 60 -8.65 8.83 12.57
N VAL A 61 -9.07 10.03 12.95
CA VAL A 61 -8.82 10.60 14.30
C VAL A 61 -9.51 9.78 15.40
N ALA A 62 -10.67 9.19 15.12
CA ALA A 62 -11.34 8.29 16.05
C ALA A 62 -10.51 7.03 16.37
N HIS A 63 -9.72 6.56 15.40
CA HIS A 63 -8.82 5.41 15.57
C HIS A 63 -7.41 5.83 16.02
N ALA A 64 -6.93 7.00 15.59
CA ALA A 64 -5.55 7.44 15.70
C ALA A 64 -5.49 8.90 16.20
N LYS A 65 -5.33 9.08 17.52
CA LYS A 65 -5.15 10.41 18.13
C LYS A 65 -3.93 11.14 17.55
N SER A 66 -2.88 10.40 17.24
CA SER A 66 -1.75 10.83 16.43
C SER A 66 -1.20 9.64 15.64
N PRO A 67 -0.49 9.87 14.51
CA PRO A 67 0.15 8.79 13.75
C PRO A 67 1.09 7.93 14.60
N GLN A 68 1.91 8.57 15.44
CA GLN A 68 2.87 7.89 16.30
C GLN A 68 2.17 7.02 17.35
N ALA A 69 1.18 7.57 18.06
CA ALA A 69 0.47 6.84 19.10
C ALA A 69 -0.32 5.65 18.54
N PHE A 70 -0.91 5.80 17.35
CA PHE A 70 -1.58 4.70 16.67
C PHE A 70 -0.60 3.61 16.24
N THR A 71 0.54 3.99 15.67
CA THR A 71 1.58 3.04 15.27
C THR A 71 2.14 2.27 16.48
N GLU A 72 2.40 2.96 17.58
CA GLU A 72 2.86 2.37 18.84
C GLU A 72 1.83 1.40 19.44
N GLU A 73 0.55 1.75 19.38
CA GLU A 73 -0.54 0.86 19.81
C GLU A 73 -0.59 -0.43 18.98
N ILE A 74 -0.44 -0.34 17.66
CA ILE A 74 -0.41 -1.53 16.78
C ILE A 74 0.83 -2.39 17.07
N LEU A 75 1.99 -1.77 17.32
CA LEU A 75 3.19 -2.50 17.74
C LEU A 75 2.96 -3.27 19.05
N ASN A 76 2.32 -2.64 20.03
CA ASN A 76 2.01 -3.29 21.31
C ASN A 76 1.07 -4.48 21.13
N GLN A 77 0.02 -4.36 20.32
CA GLN A 77 -0.88 -5.48 20.00
C GLN A 77 -0.14 -6.64 19.33
N TYR A 78 0.79 -6.34 18.42
CA TYR A 78 1.66 -7.36 17.84
C TYR A 78 2.52 -8.06 18.91
N ILE A 79 3.15 -7.30 19.82
CA ILE A 79 3.96 -7.87 20.90
C ILE A 79 3.13 -8.73 21.85
N GLU A 80 1.93 -8.29 22.23
CA GLU A 80 1.01 -9.03 23.09
C GLU A 80 0.52 -10.35 22.47
N SER A 81 0.56 -10.45 21.15
CA SER A 81 0.21 -11.68 20.42
C SER A 81 1.34 -12.71 20.36
N MET A 82 2.55 -12.38 20.82
CA MET A 82 3.67 -13.32 20.85
C MET A 82 3.42 -14.44 21.87
N PRO A 83 3.78 -15.70 21.55
CA PRO A 83 3.67 -16.81 22.49
C PRO A 83 4.61 -16.59 23.70
N ALA A 84 4.17 -16.99 24.88
CA ALA A 84 4.83 -16.68 26.16
C ALA A 84 5.99 -17.64 26.55
N ASP A 85 6.52 -18.44 25.61
CA ASP A 85 7.31 -19.67 25.84
C ASP A 85 6.48 -20.74 26.63
N ASP A 86 6.49 -22.05 26.40
CA ASP A 86 7.52 -23.03 26.09
C ASP A 86 6.93 -24.16 25.21
N GLU A 87 7.80 -24.87 24.50
CA GLU A 87 7.60 -26.06 23.65
C GLU A 87 7.73 -25.79 22.14
N GLU A 88 8.96 -25.99 21.67
CA GLU A 88 9.47 -26.13 20.30
C GLU A 88 10.28 -24.94 19.73
N GLU A 89 11.37 -25.29 19.04
CA GLU A 89 12.54 -24.49 18.65
C GLU A 89 12.29 -23.33 17.67
N ASP A 90 11.03 -22.96 17.40
CA ASP A 90 10.70 -21.80 16.57
C ASP A 90 10.32 -20.62 17.47
N SER A 91 11.26 -19.70 17.63
CA SER A 91 11.08 -18.37 18.24
C SER A 91 9.84 -17.69 17.65
N GLY A 92 8.71 -17.78 18.35
CA GLY A 92 7.42 -17.42 17.80
C GLY A 92 7.33 -15.94 17.44
N SER A 93 7.01 -15.64 16.18
CA SER A 93 6.62 -14.30 15.76
C SER A 93 5.21 -13.97 16.26
N GLY A 94 4.94 -12.70 16.56
CA GLY A 94 3.57 -12.24 16.79
C GLY A 94 2.69 -12.36 15.54
N ASP A 95 1.38 -12.15 15.70
CA ASP A 95 0.40 -12.13 14.62
C ASP A 95 0.62 -10.91 13.71
N ILE A 96 1.34 -11.12 12.60
CA ILE A 96 1.57 -10.12 11.55
C ILE A 96 0.24 -9.59 10.97
N GLY A 97 -0.82 -10.39 11.00
CA GLY A 97 -2.14 -10.01 10.53
C GLY A 97 -2.77 -8.85 11.32
N ILE A 98 -2.28 -8.53 12.52
CA ILE A 98 -2.65 -7.30 13.24
C ILE A 98 -2.19 -6.06 12.46
N ILE A 99 -0.93 -6.06 12.01
CA ILE A 99 -0.32 -4.94 11.29
C ILE A 99 -0.93 -4.81 9.90
N GLU A 100 -1.10 -5.93 9.19
CA GLU A 100 -1.71 -5.96 7.85
C GLU A 100 -3.14 -5.40 7.87
N ARG A 101 -3.98 -5.83 8.81
CA ARG A 101 -5.35 -5.31 8.97
C ARG A 101 -5.37 -3.82 9.29
N ALA A 102 -4.41 -3.33 10.08
CA ALA A 102 -4.28 -1.90 10.35
C ALA A 102 -3.92 -1.10 9.09
N ILE A 103 -2.99 -1.60 8.27
CA ILE A 103 -2.64 -1.01 6.98
C ILE A 103 -3.85 -0.99 6.04
N GLU A 104 -4.54 -2.11 5.88
CA GLU A 104 -5.73 -2.21 5.02
C GLU A 104 -6.83 -1.22 5.45
N MET A 105 -7.06 -1.10 6.76
CA MET A 105 -8.01 -0.14 7.33
C MET A 105 -7.65 1.30 6.91
N VAL A 106 -6.41 1.74 7.16
CA VAL A 106 -5.97 3.11 6.85
C VAL A 106 -5.95 3.35 5.34
N ALA A 107 -5.50 2.38 4.55
CA ALA A 107 -5.49 2.44 3.10
C ALA A 107 -6.91 2.61 2.53
N SER A 108 -7.90 1.92 3.09
CA SER A 108 -9.31 2.07 2.67
C SER A 108 -9.83 3.49 2.93
N ILE A 109 -9.52 4.07 4.09
CA ILE A 109 -9.89 5.45 4.44
C ILE A 109 -9.18 6.45 3.51
N HIS A 110 -7.90 6.20 3.21
CA HIS A 110 -7.11 7.02 2.30
C HIS A 110 -7.68 7.02 0.88
N VAL A 111 -8.12 5.87 0.35
CA VAL A 111 -8.77 5.80 -0.97
C VAL A 111 -10.03 6.65 -1.02
N GLU A 112 -10.85 6.64 0.04
CA GLU A 112 -12.04 7.51 0.12
C GLU A 112 -11.67 8.99 0.18
N ALA A 113 -10.70 9.37 1.04
CA ALA A 113 -10.25 10.75 1.19
C ALA A 113 -9.65 11.30 -0.12
N HIS A 114 -8.85 10.47 -0.81
CA HIS A 114 -8.22 10.81 -2.08
C HIS A 114 -9.25 11.07 -3.18
N ARG A 115 -10.36 10.32 -3.22
CA ARG A 115 -11.46 10.62 -4.16
C ARG A 115 -12.06 12.00 -3.92
N GLY A 116 -12.25 12.37 -2.66
CA GLY A 116 -12.69 13.73 -2.29
C GLY A 116 -11.68 14.79 -2.74
N GLN A 117 -10.39 14.57 -2.49
CA GLN A 117 -9.31 15.45 -2.93
C GLN A 117 -9.26 15.61 -4.47
N ASP A 118 -9.34 14.52 -5.23
CA ASP A 118 -9.31 14.54 -6.69
C ASP A 118 -10.49 15.33 -7.26
N ALA A 119 -11.68 15.14 -6.70
CA ALA A 119 -12.87 15.89 -7.12
C ALA A 119 -12.73 17.39 -6.82
N ILE A 120 -12.17 17.77 -5.65
CA ILE A 120 -11.87 19.18 -5.34
C ILE A 120 -10.87 19.75 -6.35
N TYR A 121 -9.81 19.00 -6.68
CA TYR A 121 -8.83 19.41 -7.68
C TYR A 121 -9.46 19.67 -9.04
N GLN A 122 -10.35 18.77 -9.48
CA GLN A 122 -11.05 18.89 -10.76
C GLN A 122 -12.01 20.10 -10.79
N MET A 123 -12.66 20.43 -9.67
CA MET A 123 -13.60 21.55 -9.58
C MET A 123 -12.92 22.91 -9.44
N CYS A 124 -11.89 22.99 -8.60
CA CYS A 124 -11.35 24.28 -8.12
C CYS A 124 -9.82 24.40 -8.29
N GLY A 125 -9.13 23.37 -8.75
CA GLY A 125 -7.67 23.35 -8.85
C GLY A 125 -6.98 23.31 -7.49
N VAL A 126 -5.75 23.85 -7.44
CA VAL A 126 -4.98 23.98 -6.19
C VAL A 126 -5.48 25.22 -5.42
N PHE A 127 -6.49 25.00 -4.60
CA PHE A 127 -7.10 26.00 -3.71
C PHE A 127 -6.97 25.55 -2.23
N PRO A 128 -7.23 26.42 -1.22
CA PRO A 128 -7.04 26.06 0.19
C PRO A 128 -7.76 24.78 0.63
N GLU A 129 -8.94 24.51 0.07
CA GLU A 129 -9.73 23.30 0.30
C GLU A 129 -8.98 22.05 -0.17
N TRP A 130 -8.35 22.13 -1.35
CA TRP A 130 -7.51 21.04 -1.86
C TRP A 130 -6.24 20.88 -1.03
N GLN A 131 -5.63 21.98 -0.59
CA GLN A 131 -4.45 21.92 0.29
C GLN A 131 -4.78 21.24 1.62
N ALA A 132 -5.90 21.62 2.23
CA ALA A 132 -6.39 21.00 3.45
C ALA A 132 -6.70 19.50 3.26
N SER A 133 -7.30 19.10 2.13
CA SER A 133 -7.52 17.67 1.86
C SER A 133 -6.22 16.92 1.57
N ASN A 134 -5.26 17.59 0.93
CA ASN A 134 -3.93 17.03 0.68
C ASN A 134 -3.21 16.74 2.00
N GLU A 135 -3.23 17.66 2.97
CA GLU A 135 -2.65 17.44 4.30
C GLU A 135 -3.25 16.19 4.99
N VAL A 136 -4.56 15.99 4.90
CA VAL A 136 -5.22 14.78 5.42
C VAL A 136 -4.73 13.52 4.71
N CYS A 137 -4.64 13.53 3.38
CA CYS A 137 -4.17 12.38 2.63
C CYS A 137 -2.69 12.08 2.90
N GLN A 138 -1.85 13.11 3.06
CA GLN A 138 -0.44 12.94 3.45
C GLN A 138 -0.31 12.37 4.87
N LEU A 139 -1.18 12.76 5.79
CA LEU A 139 -1.21 12.18 7.14
C LEU A 139 -1.53 10.68 7.10
N MET A 140 -2.50 10.26 6.28
CA MET A 140 -2.82 8.84 6.11
C MET A 140 -1.68 8.05 5.47
N LYS A 141 -1.01 8.63 4.45
CA LYS A 141 0.19 8.04 3.86
C LYS A 141 1.31 7.87 4.89
N LEU A 142 1.52 8.88 5.73
CA LEU A 142 2.49 8.78 6.82
C LEU A 142 2.17 7.60 7.74
N VAL A 143 0.92 7.48 8.21
CA VAL A 143 0.50 6.35 9.06
C VAL A 143 0.78 5.01 8.38
N ILE A 144 0.44 4.87 7.11
CA ILE A 144 0.70 3.64 6.33
C ILE A 144 2.20 3.35 6.32
N SER A 145 3.05 4.32 5.99
CA SER A 145 4.51 4.12 5.96
C SER A 145 5.10 3.77 7.33
N LEU A 146 4.55 4.31 8.42
CA LEU A 146 4.98 3.94 9.78
C LEU A 146 4.64 2.48 10.11
N LEU A 147 3.48 2.00 9.67
CA LEU A 147 3.07 0.60 9.86
C LEU A 147 3.83 -0.36 8.93
N GLU A 148 4.10 0.05 7.69
CA GLU A 148 4.90 -0.71 6.73
C GLU A 148 6.33 -0.93 7.24
N ASP A 149 6.93 0.06 7.92
CA ASP A 149 8.24 -0.08 8.56
C ASP A 149 8.26 -1.20 9.61
N ILE A 150 7.24 -1.24 10.49
CA ILE A 150 7.07 -2.32 11.46
C ILE A 150 6.86 -3.65 10.76
N LEU A 151 5.97 -3.70 9.76
CA LEU A 151 5.67 -4.92 9.02
C LEU A 151 6.93 -5.50 8.37
N CYS A 152 7.72 -4.67 7.69
CA CYS A 152 8.97 -5.09 7.06
C CYS A 152 9.93 -5.73 8.08
N LEU A 153 10.09 -5.12 9.26
CA LEU A 153 10.96 -5.65 10.30
C LEU A 153 10.37 -6.91 10.96
N ALA A 154 9.06 -6.97 11.19
CA ALA A 154 8.38 -8.15 11.70
C ALA A 154 8.54 -9.35 10.76
N MET A 155 8.49 -9.13 9.44
CA MET A 155 8.73 -10.15 8.43
C MET A 155 10.17 -10.65 8.38
N LEU A 156 11.16 -9.81 8.77
CA LEU A 156 12.56 -10.24 8.92
C LEU A 156 12.76 -11.08 10.18
N GLY A 157 11.93 -10.87 11.20
CA GLY A 157 11.88 -11.64 12.43
C GLY A 157 11.67 -10.77 13.65
N ALA A 158 11.10 -11.36 14.72
CA ALA A 158 10.85 -10.65 15.97
C ALA A 158 12.12 -10.04 16.57
N SER A 159 13.28 -10.68 16.39
CA SER A 159 14.58 -10.16 16.83
C SER A 159 15.00 -8.87 16.11
N ALA A 160 14.81 -8.81 14.78
CA ALA A 160 15.13 -7.63 13.98
C ALA A 160 14.25 -6.44 14.36
N LEU A 161 12.94 -6.69 14.54
CA LEU A 161 12.01 -5.67 15.02
C LEU A 161 12.34 -5.20 16.44
N ALA A 162 12.68 -6.12 17.35
CA ALA A 162 13.06 -5.78 18.72
C ALA A 162 14.36 -4.96 18.77
N GLU A 163 15.37 -5.31 17.98
CA GLU A 163 16.62 -4.57 17.86
C GLU A 163 16.38 -3.15 17.35
N ALA A 164 15.64 -3.00 16.24
CA ALA A 164 15.30 -1.69 15.69
C ALA A 164 14.50 -0.83 16.68
N HIS A 165 13.52 -1.42 17.37
CA HIS A 165 12.74 -0.75 18.40
C HIS A 165 13.61 -0.28 19.57
N PHE A 166 14.52 -1.14 20.05
CA PHE A 166 15.42 -0.84 21.15
C PHE A 166 16.40 0.29 20.82
N LEU A 167 16.91 0.30 19.58
CA LEU A 167 17.83 1.34 19.10
C LEU A 167 17.13 2.66 18.71
N GLY A 168 15.79 2.73 18.81
CA GLY A 168 15.04 3.92 18.43
C GLY A 168 15.02 4.15 16.91
N GLU A 169 15.18 3.08 16.11
CA GLU A 169 15.36 3.16 14.67
C GLU A 169 14.06 3.10 13.87
N LEU A 170 12.95 2.74 14.52
CA LEU A 170 11.65 2.74 13.86
C LEU A 170 11.27 4.15 13.43
N MET A 171 10.64 4.26 12.26
CA MET A 171 10.27 5.55 11.67
C MET A 171 9.42 6.39 12.62
N PHE A 172 8.53 5.78 13.42
CA PHE A 172 7.68 6.52 14.35
C PHE A 172 8.45 7.03 15.58
N GLN A 173 9.59 6.42 15.92
CA GLN A 173 10.46 6.83 17.04
C GLN A 173 11.39 7.98 16.63
N ARG A 174 11.87 7.99 15.38
CA ARG A 174 12.75 9.03 14.83
C ARG A 174 12.03 10.37 14.58
N ASN A 175 10.71 10.32 14.35
CA ASN A 175 9.88 11.49 14.04
C ASN A 175 9.21 12.09 15.30
N LYS A 176 9.92 12.12 16.44
CA LYS A 176 9.47 12.74 17.71
C LYS A 176 10.01 14.15 17.88
#